data_AF-A0A9Q8V8A1-F1
#
_entry.id   AF-A0A9Q8V8A1-F1
#
_cell.length_a   1.000
_cell.length_b   1.000
_cell.length_c   1.000
_cell.angle_alpha   90.00
_cell.angle_beta   90.00
_cell.angle_gamma   90.00
#
_symmetry.space_group_name_H-M   'P 1'
#
loop_
_entity.id
_entity.type
_entity.pdbx_description
1 polymer ?
#
loop_
_entity_poly.entity_id
_entity_poly.type
_entity_poly.pdbx_seq_one_letter_code
_entity_poly.pdbx_strand_id
1 'polypeptide(L)'
;MDEASSIALSLKCPSCEAYLPVNNAGPSASNQFMEAASGAPILARYSNEGGVQENLDILPSLTEEAYIQNNPEARPARALHVMCAEGDVAGIVELLRDVHDEVSDVGSLVRYQDPLAEMKTGLHLAVSNRQEEAVWLLLWLSSPMPSQSFPPPARQVAESMGLGRLNVQPDADIRALRDAQGRTAEDVAQDDPETWRILLEAGALSP
;
A
#
# COMPACT_ATOMS: atom_id res chain seq x y z
N MET A 1 18.60 -8.02 -5.68
CA MET A 1 17.29 -8.04 -6.37
C MET A 1 17.41 -7.52 -7.80
N ASP A 2 18.61 -7.27 -8.31
CA ASP A 2 18.82 -6.51 -9.56
C ASP A 2 18.20 -7.20 -10.79
N GLU A 3 18.14 -8.52 -10.79
CA GLU A 3 17.53 -9.34 -11.85
C GLU A 3 16.03 -9.58 -11.66
N ALA A 4 15.35 -8.90 -10.72
CA ALA A 4 13.93 -9.16 -10.40
C ALA A 4 13.02 -9.09 -11.63
N SER A 5 13.18 -8.08 -12.49
CA SER A 5 12.42 -7.98 -13.75
C SER A 5 12.62 -9.20 -14.66
N SER A 6 13.86 -9.67 -14.81
CA SER A 6 14.19 -10.83 -15.64
C SER A 6 13.59 -12.12 -15.06
N ILE A 7 13.67 -12.29 -13.75
CA ILE A 7 13.13 -13.46 -13.04
C ILE A 7 11.60 -13.45 -13.06
N ALA A 8 10.96 -12.32 -12.83
CA ALA A 8 9.50 -12.20 -12.86
C ALA A 8 8.91 -12.52 -14.24
N LEU A 9 9.63 -12.20 -15.32
CA LEU A 9 9.21 -12.50 -16.69
C LEU A 9 9.51 -13.95 -17.11
N SER A 10 10.68 -14.48 -16.76
CA SER A 10 11.13 -15.80 -17.23
C SER A 10 10.75 -16.95 -16.29
N LEU A 11 10.52 -16.64 -15.01
CA LEU A 11 10.37 -17.60 -13.92
C LEU A 11 11.56 -18.58 -13.83
N LYS A 12 12.74 -18.14 -14.27
CA LYS A 12 13.97 -18.93 -14.31
C LYS A 12 15.06 -18.35 -13.40
N CYS A 13 15.89 -19.24 -12.87
CA CYS A 13 17.11 -18.86 -12.17
C CYS A 13 18.08 -18.16 -13.13
N PRO A 14 18.56 -16.93 -12.83
CA PRO A 14 19.49 -16.23 -13.72
C PRO A 14 20.86 -16.91 -13.81
N SER A 15 21.21 -17.76 -12.84
CA SER A 15 22.52 -18.44 -12.79
C SER A 15 22.54 -19.79 -13.51
N CYS A 16 21.42 -20.50 -13.58
CA CYS A 16 21.38 -21.87 -14.12
C CYS A 16 20.17 -22.18 -15.02
N GLU A 17 19.33 -21.18 -15.30
CA GLU A 17 18.12 -21.27 -16.13
C GLU A 17 17.04 -22.26 -15.66
N ALA A 18 17.20 -22.83 -14.47
CA ALA A 18 16.22 -23.73 -13.87
C ALA A 18 14.90 -22.99 -13.63
N TYR A 19 13.78 -23.63 -13.99
CA TYR A 19 12.45 -23.13 -13.68
C TYR A 19 12.22 -23.13 -12.16
N LEU A 20 11.84 -21.98 -11.61
CA LEU A 20 11.77 -21.73 -10.17
C LEU A 20 10.43 -22.10 -9.51
N PRO A 21 9.26 -21.88 -10.13
CA PRO A 21 7.98 -22.11 -9.48
C PRO A 21 7.72 -23.57 -9.13
N VAL A 22 7.14 -23.80 -7.94
CA VAL A 22 6.77 -25.14 -7.48
C VAL A 22 5.36 -25.50 -8.01
N ASN A 23 5.24 -25.68 -9.33
CA ASN A 23 4.12 -26.42 -9.92
C ASN A 23 4.57 -27.23 -11.13
N ASN A 24 4.27 -28.52 -11.12
CA ASN A 24 4.33 -29.43 -12.27
C ASN A 24 3.09 -29.27 -13.19
N ALA A 25 2.54 -28.06 -13.33
CA ALA A 25 1.43 -27.80 -14.25
C ALA A 25 1.98 -27.23 -15.57
N GLY A 26 1.68 -27.93 -16.68
CA GLY A 26 2.24 -27.75 -18.00
C GLY A 26 2.02 -26.38 -18.67
N PRO A 27 2.50 -26.21 -19.92
CA PRO A 27 2.68 -24.91 -20.53
C PRO A 27 1.32 -24.30 -20.87
N SER A 28 1.10 -23.07 -20.45
CA SER A 28 0.20 -22.15 -21.15
C SER A 28 0.74 -20.75 -21.02
N ALA A 29 1.35 -20.29 -22.11
CA ALA A 29 1.75 -18.92 -22.31
C ALA A 29 0.60 -18.17 -22.98
N SER A 30 0.15 -17.07 -22.38
CA SER A 30 -0.29 -15.87 -23.11
C SER A 30 -0.48 -14.73 -22.12
N ASN A 31 0.40 -13.73 -22.22
CA ASN A 31 0.28 -12.34 -21.77
C ASN A 31 -0.92 -11.98 -20.88
N GLN A 32 -0.63 -11.61 -19.63
CA GLN A 32 -1.31 -10.54 -18.91
C GLN A 32 -0.38 -10.06 -17.78
N PHE A 33 0.26 -8.92 -18.02
CA PHE A 33 0.76 -8.08 -16.94
C PHE A 33 -0.50 -7.64 -16.17
N MET A 34 -0.57 -7.90 -14.86
CA MET A 34 -1.72 -7.65 -13.96
C MET A 34 -2.81 -8.73 -13.91
N GLU A 35 -2.52 -9.82 -13.21
CA GLU A 35 -3.42 -10.41 -12.23
C GLU A 35 -2.57 -10.65 -10.98
N ALA A 36 -3.05 -10.23 -9.80
CA ALA A 36 -2.36 -10.46 -8.52
C ALA A 36 -1.84 -11.89 -8.48
N ALA A 37 -0.53 -12.06 -8.24
CA ALA A 37 0.26 -13.27 -8.44
C ALA A 37 -0.47 -14.55 -7.96
N SER A 38 -1.31 -15.10 -8.83
CA SER A 38 -1.89 -16.43 -8.72
C SER A 38 -0.97 -17.42 -9.45
N GLY A 39 0.34 -17.14 -9.41
CA GLY A 39 1.40 -17.97 -9.94
C GLY A 39 1.86 -18.95 -8.87
N ALA A 40 2.44 -20.07 -9.30
CA ALA A 40 3.03 -21.01 -8.35
C ALA A 40 4.19 -20.36 -7.59
N PRO A 41 4.32 -20.65 -6.28
CA PRO A 41 5.27 -19.96 -5.40
C PRO A 41 6.71 -20.20 -5.85
N ILE A 42 7.59 -19.23 -5.60
CA ILE A 42 9.03 -19.40 -5.76
C ILE A 42 9.62 -19.56 -4.36
N LEU A 43 9.88 -20.80 -3.95
CA LEU A 43 10.37 -21.08 -2.61
C LEU A 43 11.89 -20.94 -2.53
N ALA A 44 12.36 -20.13 -1.59
CA ALA A 44 13.75 -19.94 -1.28
C ALA A 44 14.03 -20.24 0.20
N ARG A 45 15.30 -20.55 0.49
CA ARG A 45 15.81 -20.58 1.86
C ARG A 45 16.49 -19.25 2.15
N TYR A 46 15.98 -18.52 3.12
CA TYR A 46 16.56 -17.28 3.60
C TYR A 46 17.38 -17.52 4.88
N SER A 47 18.57 -16.95 4.96
CA SER A 47 19.46 -17.09 6.13
C SER A 47 19.97 -15.72 6.52
N ASN A 48 19.82 -15.37 7.79
CA ASN A 48 20.36 -14.14 8.39
C ASN A 48 20.97 -14.44 9.78
N GLU A 49 21.41 -13.39 10.49
CA GLU A 49 22.01 -13.53 11.83
C GLU A 49 21.04 -14.10 12.88
N GLY A 50 19.72 -13.99 12.64
CA GLY A 50 18.66 -14.49 13.51
C GLY A 50 18.23 -15.94 13.23
N GLY A 51 18.71 -16.56 12.15
CA GLY A 51 18.43 -17.96 11.83
C GLY A 51 18.21 -18.23 10.35
N VAL A 52 17.58 -19.37 10.08
CA VAL A 52 17.26 -19.85 8.73
C VAL A 52 15.74 -20.00 8.61
N GLN A 53 15.17 -19.36 7.60
CA GLN A 53 13.78 -19.54 7.19
C GLN A 53 13.75 -20.39 5.91
N GLU A 54 13.18 -21.58 6.03
CA GLU A 54 12.93 -22.49 4.91
C GLU A 54 11.61 -22.13 4.22
N ASN A 55 11.49 -22.46 2.93
CA ASN A 55 10.26 -22.29 2.14
C ASN A 55 9.69 -20.87 2.16
N LEU A 56 10.53 -19.84 2.18
CA LEU A 56 10.08 -18.46 1.99
C LEU A 56 9.64 -18.30 0.53
N ASP A 57 8.38 -17.97 0.30
CA ASP A 57 7.91 -17.57 -1.03
C ASP A 57 8.42 -16.17 -1.36
N ILE A 58 9.33 -16.08 -2.33
CA ILE A 58 9.93 -14.82 -2.77
C ILE A 58 9.26 -14.25 -4.02
N LEU A 59 8.27 -14.96 -4.60
CA LEU A 59 7.58 -14.45 -5.79
C LEU A 59 6.95 -13.06 -5.55
N PRO A 60 6.25 -12.80 -4.43
CA PRO A 60 5.70 -11.47 -4.17
C PRO A 60 6.78 -10.37 -4.15
N SER A 61 7.89 -10.61 -3.45
CA SER A 61 9.01 -9.64 -3.39
C SER A 61 9.65 -9.43 -4.76
N LEU A 62 9.80 -10.47 -5.57
CA LEU A 62 10.33 -10.37 -6.93
C LEU A 62 9.39 -9.58 -7.84
N THR A 63 8.08 -9.81 -7.75
CA THR A 63 7.07 -9.06 -8.50
C THR A 63 7.09 -7.59 -8.13
N GLU A 64 7.19 -7.28 -6.84
CA GLU A 64 7.30 -5.90 -6.35
C GLU A 64 8.58 -5.21 -6.85
N GLU A 65 9.73 -5.85 -6.71
CA GLU A 65 11.00 -5.29 -7.17
C GLU A 65 11.00 -5.09 -8.69
N ALA A 66 10.46 -6.04 -9.45
CA ALA A 66 10.29 -5.90 -10.89
C ALA A 66 9.37 -4.72 -11.25
N TYR A 67 8.28 -4.52 -10.51
CA TYR A 67 7.38 -3.39 -10.73
C TYR A 67 8.08 -2.06 -10.45
N ILE A 68 8.79 -1.93 -9.32
CA ILE A 68 9.53 -0.72 -8.94
C ILE A 68 10.68 -0.41 -9.91
N GLN A 69 11.36 -1.42 -10.44
CA GLN A 69 12.39 -1.24 -11.47
C GLN A 69 11.81 -0.60 -12.74
N ASN A 70 10.57 -0.94 -13.10
CA ASN A 70 9.88 -0.41 -14.27
C ASN A 70 9.12 0.89 -13.99
N ASN A 71 8.81 1.20 -12.72
CA ASN A 71 8.04 2.36 -12.27
C ASN A 71 8.70 2.98 -11.03
N PRO A 72 9.89 3.59 -11.16
CA PRO A 72 10.66 4.10 -10.02
C PRO A 72 9.90 5.16 -9.21
N GLU A 73 9.04 5.94 -9.85
CA GLU A 73 8.17 6.94 -9.25
C GLU A 73 7.11 6.36 -8.29
N ALA A 74 6.79 5.07 -8.40
CA ALA A 74 5.85 4.40 -7.51
C ALA A 74 6.49 4.06 -6.15
N ARG A 75 7.83 4.07 -6.04
CA ARG A 75 8.55 3.70 -4.81
C ARG A 75 8.09 4.47 -3.56
N PRO A 76 8.02 5.81 -3.55
CA PRO A 76 7.57 6.52 -2.35
C PRO A 76 6.11 6.23 -2.02
N ALA A 77 5.23 6.08 -3.02
CA ALA A 77 3.84 5.71 -2.77
C ALA A 77 3.70 4.30 -2.16
N ARG A 78 4.53 3.35 -2.57
CA ARG A 78 4.54 2.00 -1.98
C ARG A 78 5.15 1.96 -0.59
N ALA A 79 6.20 2.75 -0.33
CA ALA A 79 6.71 2.93 1.03
C ALA A 79 5.63 3.50 1.97
N LEU A 80 4.89 4.52 1.51
CA LEU A 80 3.74 5.07 2.25
C LEU A 80 2.73 3.97 2.61
N HIS A 81 2.40 3.07 1.67
CA HIS A 81 1.43 2.00 1.90
C HIS A 81 1.87 1.03 2.99
N VAL A 82 3.16 0.66 3.02
CA VAL A 82 3.74 -0.16 4.09
C VAL A 82 3.61 0.56 5.43
N MET A 83 4.00 1.83 5.52
CA MET A 83 3.87 2.62 6.75
C MET A 83 2.41 2.77 7.20
N CYS A 84 1.46 2.90 6.25
CA CYS A 84 0.02 2.91 6.55
C CYS A 84 -0.45 1.59 7.17
N ALA A 85 0.03 0.45 6.67
CA ALA A 85 -0.32 -0.87 7.20
C ALA A 85 0.30 -1.11 8.59
N GLU A 86 1.52 -0.61 8.82
CA GLU A 86 2.24 -0.73 10.10
C GLU A 86 1.80 0.31 11.14
N GLY A 87 1.13 1.38 10.70
CA GLY A 87 0.75 2.49 11.57
C GLY A 87 1.93 3.43 11.90
N ASP A 88 2.99 3.44 11.09
CA ASP A 88 4.14 4.32 11.28
C ASP A 88 3.84 5.75 10.80
N VAL A 89 3.08 6.48 11.62
CA VAL A 89 2.68 7.86 11.34
C VAL A 89 3.90 8.80 11.22
N ALA A 90 4.96 8.54 12.00
CA ALA A 90 6.18 9.34 11.94
C ALA A 90 6.91 9.15 10.60
N GLY A 91 7.06 7.89 10.17
CA GLY A 91 7.62 7.55 8.87
C GLY A 91 6.81 8.12 7.71
N ILE A 92 5.48 8.06 7.77
CA ILE A 92 4.60 8.70 6.76
C ILE A 92 4.94 10.19 6.63
N VAL A 93 5.09 10.89 7.76
CA VAL A 93 5.34 12.33 7.76
C VAL A 93 6.71 12.68 7.21
N GLU A 94 7.73 11.94 7.63
CA GLU A 94 9.10 12.10 7.14
C GLU A 94 9.16 11.90 5.62
N LEU A 95 8.59 10.78 5.14
CA LEU A 95 8.48 10.49 3.71
C LEU A 95 7.76 11.60 2.94
N LEU A 96 6.62 12.09 3.44
CA LEU A 96 5.87 13.14 2.77
C LEU A 96 6.62 14.48 2.73
N ARG A 97 7.41 14.80 3.76
CA ARG A 97 8.26 16.00 3.78
C ARG A 97 9.39 15.89 2.76
N ASP A 98 10.09 14.76 2.74
CA ASP A 98 11.19 14.54 1.79
C ASP A 98 10.69 14.60 0.34
N VAL A 99 9.53 14.00 0.07
CA VAL A 99 8.94 13.99 -1.27
C VAL A 99 8.30 15.34 -1.63
N HIS A 100 7.86 16.15 -0.66
CA HIS A 100 7.29 17.48 -0.94
C HIS A 100 8.27 18.41 -1.66
N ASP A 101 9.56 18.29 -1.35
CA ASP A 101 10.60 19.07 -1.99
C ASP A 101 10.92 18.59 -3.42
N GLU A 102 10.56 17.33 -3.76
CA GLU A 102 10.86 16.69 -5.03
C GLU A 102 9.66 16.58 -5.99
N VAL A 103 8.43 16.53 -5.46
CA VAL A 103 7.20 16.21 -6.21
C VAL A 103 6.14 17.28 -5.99
N SER A 104 5.58 17.79 -7.09
CA SER A 104 4.61 18.90 -7.08
C SER A 104 3.21 18.52 -6.56
N ASP A 105 2.84 17.24 -6.57
CA ASP A 105 1.54 16.74 -6.11
C ASP A 105 1.68 15.63 -5.07
N VAL A 106 2.02 16.01 -3.83
CA VAL A 106 2.00 15.13 -2.65
C VAL A 106 0.63 14.47 -2.44
N GLY A 107 -0.45 15.11 -2.87
CA GLY A 107 -1.79 14.54 -2.76
C GLY A 107 -1.96 13.29 -3.62
N SER A 108 -1.41 13.26 -4.83
CA SER A 108 -1.45 12.07 -5.69
C SER A 108 -0.79 10.86 -5.04
N LEU A 109 0.27 11.08 -4.26
CA LEU A 109 0.97 10.04 -3.52
C LEU A 109 0.11 9.47 -2.39
N VAL A 110 -0.55 10.34 -1.60
CA VAL A 110 -1.45 9.92 -0.52
C VAL A 110 -2.66 9.14 -1.06
N ARG A 111 -3.13 9.50 -2.26
CA ARG A 111 -4.26 8.88 -2.96
C ARG A 111 -3.87 7.72 -3.86
N TYR A 112 -2.60 7.35 -3.90
CA TYR A 112 -2.11 6.31 -4.80
C TYR A 112 -2.84 4.99 -4.54
N GLN A 113 -3.32 4.38 -5.63
CA GLN A 113 -3.93 3.05 -5.64
C GLN A 113 -2.90 2.06 -6.15
N ASP A 114 -2.48 1.11 -5.32
CA ASP A 114 -1.40 0.18 -5.68
C ASP A 114 -1.95 -1.01 -6.50
N PRO A 115 -1.56 -1.16 -7.78
CA PRO A 115 -1.99 -2.31 -8.60
C PRO A 115 -1.54 -3.66 -8.03
N LEU A 116 -0.45 -3.70 -7.27
CA LEU A 116 0.03 -4.92 -6.62
C LEU A 116 -0.76 -5.25 -5.34
N ALA A 117 -1.46 -4.28 -4.78
CA ALA A 117 -2.29 -4.44 -3.59
C ALA A 117 -3.79 -4.37 -3.93
N GLU A 118 -4.21 -4.89 -5.09
CA GLU A 118 -5.61 -4.90 -5.53
C GLU A 118 -6.23 -3.49 -5.57
N MET A 119 -5.48 -2.49 -6.05
CA MET A 119 -5.89 -1.09 -6.13
C MET A 119 -6.26 -0.45 -4.78
N LYS A 120 -5.85 -1.06 -3.66
CA LYS A 120 -6.02 -0.47 -2.33
C LYS A 120 -5.23 0.83 -2.23
N THR A 121 -5.75 1.75 -1.43
CA THR A 121 -5.03 2.94 -0.99
C THR A 121 -4.43 2.70 0.39
N GLY A 122 -3.55 3.60 0.84
CA GLY A 122 -3.09 3.61 2.24
C GLY A 122 -4.24 3.61 3.25
N LEU A 123 -5.39 4.21 2.93
CA LEU A 123 -6.55 4.22 3.81
C LEU A 123 -7.19 2.82 3.97
N HIS A 124 -7.31 2.06 2.87
CA HIS A 124 -7.78 0.68 2.94
C HIS A 124 -6.83 -0.19 3.79
N LEU A 125 -5.52 0.01 3.63
CA LEU A 125 -4.49 -0.72 4.37
C LEU A 125 -4.52 -0.37 5.86
N ALA A 126 -4.61 0.92 6.22
CA ALA A 126 -4.70 1.35 7.61
C ALA A 126 -5.98 0.80 8.29
N VAL A 127 -7.12 0.80 7.59
CA VAL A 127 -8.38 0.24 8.10
C VAL A 127 -8.28 -1.28 8.30
N SER A 128 -7.80 -2.02 7.30
CA SER A 128 -7.67 -3.48 7.39
C SER A 128 -6.66 -3.93 8.47
N ASN A 129 -5.67 -3.10 8.79
CA ASN A 129 -4.66 -3.39 9.81
C ASN A 129 -4.91 -2.71 11.17
N ARG A 130 -6.10 -2.13 11.40
CA ARG A 130 -6.49 -1.52 12.70
C ARG A 130 -5.63 -0.33 13.13
N GLN A 131 -5.09 0.43 12.17
CA GLN A 131 -4.19 1.56 12.41
C GLN A 131 -4.95 2.89 12.48
N GLU A 132 -5.63 3.15 13.60
CA GLU A 132 -6.52 4.32 13.75
C GLU A 132 -5.79 5.65 13.55
N GLU A 133 -4.58 5.81 14.07
CA GLU A 133 -3.81 7.06 13.93
C GLU A 133 -3.45 7.35 12.47
N ALA A 134 -3.07 6.32 11.71
CA ALA A 134 -2.83 6.42 10.28
C ALA A 134 -4.12 6.76 9.51
N VAL A 135 -5.26 6.17 9.87
CA VAL A 135 -6.57 6.53 9.30
C VAL A 135 -6.85 8.02 9.49
N TRP A 136 -6.69 8.54 10.71
CA TRP A 136 -6.93 9.96 10.97
C TRP A 136 -5.96 10.88 10.21
N LEU A 137 -4.68 10.51 10.12
CA LEU A 137 -3.71 11.28 9.33
C LEU A 137 -4.10 11.32 7.86
N LEU A 138 -4.46 10.18 7.26
CA LEU A 138 -4.84 10.10 5.84
C LEU A 138 -6.13 10.89 5.56
N LEU A 139 -7.11 10.84 6.45
CA LEU A 139 -8.32 11.68 6.36
C LEU A 139 -7.98 13.16 6.49
N TRP A 140 -7.07 13.53 7.40
CA TRP A 140 -6.65 14.93 7.57
C TRP A 140 -5.99 15.48 6.30
N LEU A 141 -5.12 14.67 5.71
CA LEU A 141 -4.37 15.01 4.50
C LEU A 141 -5.25 15.05 3.26
N SER A 142 -6.12 14.05 3.06
CA SER A 142 -6.77 13.84 1.75
C SER A 142 -8.29 13.68 1.79
N SER A 143 -8.99 14.23 2.80
CA SER A 143 -10.45 14.38 2.80
C SER A 143 -10.90 15.85 2.88
N PRO A 144 -12.09 16.19 2.35
CA PRO A 144 -12.69 17.52 2.46
C PRO A 144 -13.37 17.76 3.83
N MET A 145 -13.25 16.84 4.80
CA MET A 145 -13.91 16.94 6.11
C MET A 145 -13.54 18.25 6.83
N PRO A 146 -14.45 18.95 7.51
CA PRO A 146 -14.08 20.13 8.29
C PRO A 146 -13.11 19.77 9.42
N SER A 147 -12.12 20.62 9.73
CA SER A 147 -11.11 20.33 10.76
C SER A 147 -11.72 20.07 12.14
N GLN A 148 -12.89 20.63 12.42
CA GLN A 148 -13.62 20.46 13.69
C GLN A 148 -14.16 19.02 13.87
N SER A 149 -14.27 18.25 12.79
CA SER A 149 -14.74 16.85 12.81
C SER A 149 -13.65 15.88 13.29
N PHE A 150 -12.40 16.35 13.39
CA PHE A 150 -11.28 15.53 13.81
C PHE A 150 -11.11 15.55 15.33
N PRO A 151 -10.92 14.39 15.98
CA PRO A 151 -10.61 14.31 17.40
C PRO A 151 -9.41 15.22 17.76
N PRO A 152 -9.41 15.87 18.94
CA PRO A 152 -8.28 16.73 19.34
C PRO A 152 -6.91 16.04 19.27
N PRO A 153 -6.74 14.76 19.70
CA PRO A 153 -5.46 14.07 19.57
C PRO A 153 -5.00 13.94 18.12
N ALA A 154 -5.90 13.56 17.21
CA ALA A 154 -5.62 13.44 15.78
C ALA A 154 -5.19 14.78 15.16
N ARG A 155 -5.85 15.88 15.55
CA ARG A 155 -5.46 17.24 15.12
C ARG A 155 -4.08 17.62 15.62
N GLN A 156 -3.79 17.39 16.90
CA GLN A 156 -2.51 17.75 17.49
C GLN A 156 -1.35 16.98 16.82
N VAL A 157 -1.56 15.70 16.53
CA VAL A 157 -0.60 14.87 15.79
C VAL A 157 -0.34 15.51 14.43
N ALA A 158 -1.37 15.75 13.63
CA ALA A 158 -1.24 16.34 12.30
C ALA A 158 -0.61 17.76 12.31
N GLU A 159 -0.99 18.61 13.27
CA GLU A 159 -0.44 19.95 13.44
C GLU A 159 1.04 19.92 13.87
N SER A 160 1.40 19.05 14.83
CA SER A 160 2.78 18.88 15.30
C SER A 160 3.71 18.36 14.20
N MET A 161 3.13 17.65 13.24
CA MET A 161 3.82 17.10 12.08
C MET A 161 4.05 18.15 10.99
N GLY A 162 3.59 19.39 11.14
CA GLY A 162 3.87 20.49 10.19
C GLY A 162 3.33 20.28 8.77
N LEU A 163 2.70 19.13 8.51
CA LEU A 163 1.95 18.85 7.31
C LEU A 163 0.60 19.53 7.47
N GLY A 164 0.45 20.67 6.78
CA GLY A 164 -0.86 21.31 6.65
C GLY A 164 -1.88 20.38 5.99
N ARG A 165 -3.13 20.83 5.92
CA ARG A 165 -4.13 20.12 5.11
C ARG A 165 -3.86 20.35 3.64
N LEU A 166 -3.90 19.29 2.84
CA LEU A 166 -3.86 19.45 1.40
C LEU A 166 -5.17 20.10 0.95
N ASN A 167 -5.13 20.88 -0.13
CA ASN A 167 -6.34 21.39 -0.74
C ASN A 167 -7.01 20.27 -1.54
N VAL A 168 -7.94 19.57 -0.90
CA VAL A 168 -8.64 18.42 -1.48
C VAL A 168 -9.90 18.89 -2.20
N GLN A 169 -9.89 18.79 -3.52
CA GLN A 169 -11.12 18.95 -4.30
C GLN A 169 -12.07 17.76 -4.04
N PRO A 170 -13.40 17.92 -4.17
CA PRO A 170 -14.34 16.83 -3.89
C PRO A 170 -14.11 15.54 -4.69
N ASP A 171 -13.58 15.66 -5.91
CA ASP A 171 -13.20 14.52 -6.78
C ASP A 171 -11.90 13.83 -6.36
N ALA A 172 -11.14 14.44 -5.45
CA ALA A 172 -9.90 13.92 -4.89
C ALA A 172 -10.07 13.40 -3.45
N ASP A 173 -11.30 13.15 -3.00
CA ASP A 173 -11.55 12.60 -1.67
C ASP A 173 -11.08 11.14 -1.56
N ILE A 174 -10.13 10.88 -0.67
CA ILE A 174 -9.59 9.54 -0.43
C ILE A 174 -10.67 8.54 0.03
N ARG A 175 -11.75 9.02 0.66
CA ARG A 175 -12.89 8.21 1.12
C ARG A 175 -13.69 7.61 -0.04
N ALA A 176 -13.66 8.27 -1.21
CA ALA A 176 -14.40 7.86 -2.39
C ALA A 176 -13.64 6.85 -3.27
N LEU A 177 -12.34 6.64 -3.00
CA LEU A 177 -11.51 5.71 -3.76
C LEU A 177 -11.91 4.26 -3.44
N ARG A 178 -11.88 3.40 -4.47
CA ARG A 178 -12.32 2.01 -4.40
C ARG A 178 -11.21 1.04 -4.75
N ASP A 179 -11.08 -0.04 -3.99
CA ASP A 179 -10.22 -1.18 -4.32
C ASP A 179 -10.70 -1.89 -5.61
N ALA A 180 -9.96 -2.92 -6.04
CA ALA A 180 -10.26 -3.68 -7.25
C ALA A 180 -11.58 -4.47 -7.15
N GLN A 181 -12.09 -4.68 -5.94
CA GLN A 181 -13.41 -5.28 -5.69
C GLN A 181 -14.54 -4.23 -5.66
N GLY A 182 -14.20 -2.96 -5.88
CA GLY A 182 -15.15 -1.85 -5.85
C GLY A 182 -15.51 -1.40 -4.44
N ARG A 183 -14.77 -1.80 -3.41
CA ARG A 183 -15.04 -1.44 -2.01
C ARG A 183 -14.31 -0.16 -1.63
N THR A 184 -14.93 0.70 -0.83
CA THR A 184 -14.27 1.84 -0.19
C THR A 184 -13.60 1.43 1.12
N ALA A 185 -12.86 2.35 1.74
CA ALA A 185 -12.36 2.14 3.09
C ALA A 185 -13.48 1.97 4.14
N GLU A 186 -14.65 2.59 3.92
CA GLU A 186 -15.83 2.35 4.74
C GLU A 186 -16.31 0.91 4.60
N ASP A 187 -16.44 0.40 3.37
CA ASP A 187 -16.83 -1.00 3.12
C ASP A 187 -15.86 -1.98 3.79
N VAL A 188 -14.55 -1.70 3.78
CA VAL A 188 -13.55 -2.50 4.50
C VAL A 188 -13.70 -2.38 6.02
N ALA A 189 -14.04 -1.21 6.55
CA ALA A 189 -14.28 -1.03 7.98
C ALA A 189 -15.51 -1.81 8.47
N GLN A 190 -16.50 -2.04 7.59
CA GLN A 190 -17.68 -2.87 7.91
C GLN A 190 -17.35 -4.36 8.10
N ASP A 191 -16.17 -4.83 7.66
CA ASP A 191 -15.70 -6.18 7.95
C ASP A 191 -15.32 -6.35 9.45
N ASP A 192 -15.05 -5.24 10.16
CA ASP A 192 -14.79 -5.18 11.62
C ASP A 192 -15.45 -3.94 12.27
N PRO A 193 -16.78 -3.96 12.42
CA PRO A 193 -17.54 -2.78 12.85
C PRO A 193 -17.33 -2.46 14.33
N GLU A 194 -16.90 -3.41 15.16
CA GLU A 194 -16.61 -3.17 16.57
C GLU A 194 -15.37 -2.29 16.75
N THR A 195 -14.31 -2.59 15.99
CA THR A 195 -13.07 -1.80 15.99
C THR A 195 -13.32 -0.39 15.47
N TRP A 196 -14.09 -0.27 14.38
CA TRP A 196 -14.29 1.00 13.68
C TRP A 196 -15.56 1.74 14.05
N ARG A 197 -16.27 1.29 15.10
CA ARG A 197 -17.60 1.80 15.50
C ARG A 197 -17.67 3.32 15.57
N ILE A 198 -16.68 3.96 16.19
CA ILE A 198 -16.66 5.42 16.36
C ILE A 198 -16.56 6.14 15.01
N LEU A 199 -15.70 5.66 14.10
CA LEU A 199 -15.51 6.26 12.78
C LEU A 199 -16.73 6.02 11.88
N LEU A 200 -17.32 4.83 11.95
CA LEU A 200 -18.51 4.45 11.20
C LEU A 200 -19.74 5.26 11.65
N GLU A 201 -20.00 5.35 12.96
CA GLU A 201 -21.11 6.14 13.51
C GLU A 201 -20.97 7.64 13.22
N ALA A 202 -19.73 8.15 13.21
CA ALA A 202 -19.45 9.53 12.87
C ALA A 202 -19.52 9.84 11.36
N GLY A 203 -19.68 8.81 10.50
CA GLY A 203 -19.61 8.97 9.04
C GLY A 203 -18.25 9.44 8.55
N ALA A 204 -17.17 9.21 9.30
CA ALA A 204 -15.84 9.71 8.99
C ALA A 204 -15.25 9.07 7.72
N LEU A 205 -15.66 7.83 7.40
CA LEU A 205 -15.21 7.09 6.23
C LEU A 205 -16.15 7.22 5.02
N SER A 206 -17.32 7.83 5.18
CA SER A 206 -18.25 8.12 4.07
C SER A 206 -17.83 9.41 3.37
N PRO A 207 -17.76 9.47 2.02
CA PRO A 207 -17.53 10.69 1.26
C PRO A 207 -18.55 11.80 1.55
#